data_AF-A0A1F9UAX7-F1
#
_entry.id   AF-A0A1F9UAX7-F1
#
_cell.length_a   1.000
_cell.length_b   1.000
_cell.length_c   1.000
_cell.angle_alpha   90.00
_cell.angle_beta   90.00
_cell.angle_gamma   90.00
#
_symmetry.space_group_name_H-M   'P 1'
#
loop_
_entity.id
_entity.type
_entity.pdbx_description
1 polymer ?
#
loop_
_entity_poly.entity_id
_entity_poly.type
_entity_poly.pdbx_seq_one_letter_code
_entity_poly.pdbx_strand_id
1 'polypeptide(L)'
;MVIFLLFLFLTAAHAQTPPEPFMGGNPLTGSSKIKFDEPVHNFGAAQQGTPVRNRFTFKNIGTGDLVIFSAKGSCGCTAAAVSTGPFKPGEEGTLNVEFDSRGKFGRVYKDVRVDSNDPSSPATIALEGMIMEPAHPAMAPGEVLFNGSCAECHALPAEGKSGKELYEAVCSMCHDPSDAHKKTAADRMGLALVPSSALKGFISDGLPGTSMPGFAAKHGGPLTKKQIKSLIHYLESLKTAK
;
A
#
# COMPACT_ATOMS: atom_id res chain seq x y z
N MET A 1 -13.79 -42.47 75.06
CA MET A 1 -12.49 -43.02 74.63
C MET A 1 -12.68 -43.53 73.20
N VAL A 2 -12.48 -42.64 72.21
CA VAL A 2 -12.59 -42.97 70.79
C VAL A 2 -11.30 -42.45 70.15
N ILE A 3 -10.51 -43.37 69.63
CA ILE A 3 -9.14 -43.17 69.16
C ILE A 3 -9.20 -42.51 67.76
N PHE A 4 -8.70 -41.28 67.65
CA PHE A 4 -8.50 -40.61 66.35
C PHE A 4 -7.20 -41.16 65.73
N LEU A 5 -7.33 -42.06 64.75
CA LEU A 5 -6.23 -42.52 63.90
C LEU A 5 -5.90 -41.42 62.88
N LEU A 6 -4.77 -40.75 63.10
CA LEU A 6 -4.21 -39.77 62.18
C LEU A 6 -3.64 -40.50 60.95
N PHE A 7 -4.41 -40.59 59.87
CA PHE A 7 -3.91 -41.09 58.59
C PHE A 7 -3.07 -40.00 57.90
N LEU A 8 -1.75 -40.19 57.91
CA LEU A 8 -0.80 -39.39 57.15
C LEU A 8 -0.91 -39.79 55.67
N PHE A 9 -1.62 -38.99 54.85
CA PHE A 9 -1.63 -39.18 53.40
C PHE A 9 -0.33 -38.63 52.81
N LEU A 10 0.58 -39.55 52.45
CA LEU A 10 1.77 -39.25 51.67
C LEU A 10 1.35 -39.01 50.21
N THR A 11 1.22 -37.76 49.79
CA THR A 11 1.00 -37.43 48.38
C THR A 11 2.30 -37.65 47.62
N ALA A 12 2.42 -38.76 46.90
CA ALA A 12 3.48 -38.94 45.91
C ALA A 12 3.22 -37.98 44.74
N ALA A 13 4.02 -36.92 44.64
CA ALA A 13 4.05 -36.05 43.47
C ALA A 13 4.50 -36.90 42.26
N HIS A 14 3.56 -37.18 41.35
CA HIS A 14 3.89 -37.71 40.03
C HIS A 14 4.53 -36.58 39.23
N ALA A 15 5.87 -36.54 39.20
CA ALA A 15 6.59 -35.70 38.26
C ALA A 15 6.27 -36.18 36.84
N GLN A 16 5.44 -35.43 36.12
CA GLN A 16 5.31 -35.58 34.68
C GLN A 16 6.64 -35.18 34.07
N THR A 17 7.31 -36.13 33.42
CA THR A 17 8.54 -35.85 32.67
C THR A 17 8.25 -34.78 31.62
N PRO A 18 9.13 -33.77 31.45
CA PRO A 18 9.00 -32.79 30.37
C PRO A 18 8.88 -33.53 29.03
N PRO A 19 8.09 -33.04 28.06
CA PRO A 19 8.07 -33.61 26.72
C PRO A 19 9.50 -33.57 26.16
N GLU A 20 9.99 -34.72 25.69
CA GLU A 20 11.32 -34.80 25.10
C GLU A 20 11.44 -33.85 23.89
N PRO A 21 12.60 -33.21 23.68
CA PRO A 21 12.84 -32.44 22.47
C PRO A 21 12.67 -33.35 21.24
N PHE A 22 11.89 -32.91 20.26
CA PHE A 22 11.80 -33.57 18.95
C PHE A 22 13.19 -33.59 18.27
N MET A 23 14.00 -34.61 18.55
CA MET A 23 15.24 -34.92 17.84
C MET A 23 14.99 -36.04 16.84
N GLY A 24 14.17 -35.73 15.83
CA GLY A 24 13.80 -36.67 14.78
C GLY A 24 13.77 -36.01 13.41
N GLY A 25 14.95 -35.66 12.89
CA GLY A 25 15.14 -35.26 11.49
C GLY A 25 16.52 -35.69 11.04
N ASN A 26 16.61 -36.31 9.85
CA ASN A 26 17.89 -36.61 9.20
C ASN A 26 18.77 -35.33 9.18
N PRO A 27 20.10 -35.43 9.35
CA PRO A 27 20.96 -34.27 9.19
C PRO A 27 20.70 -33.66 7.81
N LEU A 28 20.45 -32.35 7.78
CA LEU A 28 20.25 -31.58 6.56
C LEU A 28 21.55 -31.62 5.75
N THR A 29 21.69 -32.60 4.86
CA THR A 29 22.83 -32.72 3.96
C THR A 29 22.58 -31.88 2.71
N GLY A 30 23.52 -31.01 2.35
CA GLY A 30 23.39 -30.06 1.23
C GLY A 30 23.03 -28.63 1.67
N SER A 31 23.14 -27.67 0.76
CA SER A 31 22.74 -26.27 1.01
C SER A 31 21.31 -26.06 0.52
N SER A 32 20.44 -25.51 1.36
CA SER A 32 19.10 -25.10 0.92
C SER A 32 19.16 -23.75 0.20
N LYS A 33 18.28 -23.55 -0.77
CA LYS A 33 18.19 -22.28 -1.50
C LYS A 33 16.75 -22.00 -1.90
N ILE A 34 16.15 -20.96 -1.36
CA ILE A 34 14.79 -20.55 -1.73
C ILE A 34 14.84 -19.64 -2.96
N LYS A 35 13.94 -19.87 -3.91
CA LYS A 35 13.69 -18.97 -5.04
C LYS A 35 12.19 -18.74 -5.18
N PHE A 36 11.77 -17.48 -5.14
CA PHE A 36 10.42 -17.08 -5.52
C PHE A 36 10.35 -16.85 -7.03
N ASP A 37 9.21 -17.19 -7.64
CA ASP A 37 8.98 -16.91 -9.06
C ASP A 37 8.80 -15.40 -9.29
N GLU A 38 7.91 -14.79 -8.50
CA GLU A 38 7.62 -13.35 -8.52
C GLU A 38 7.64 -12.81 -7.08
N PRO A 39 8.73 -12.19 -6.60
CA PRO A 39 8.83 -11.74 -5.21
C PRO A 39 8.00 -10.48 -4.92
N VAL A 40 7.51 -9.78 -5.94
CA VAL A 40 6.66 -8.58 -5.78
C VAL A 40 5.36 -8.79 -6.55
N HIS A 41 4.24 -8.65 -5.86
CA HIS A 41 2.92 -8.66 -6.46
C HIS A 41 2.33 -7.26 -6.46
N ASN A 42 2.11 -6.72 -7.66
CA ASN A 42 1.38 -5.48 -7.84
C ASN A 42 -0.12 -5.78 -7.97
N PHE A 43 -0.90 -5.41 -6.97
CA PHE A 43 -2.35 -5.67 -6.96
C PHE A 43 -3.16 -4.56 -7.66
N GLY A 44 -2.50 -3.58 -8.27
CA GLY A 44 -3.14 -2.44 -8.92
C GLY A 44 -3.83 -1.53 -7.91
N ALA A 45 -5.16 -1.47 -7.96
CA ALA A 45 -5.97 -0.67 -7.05
C ALA A 45 -6.94 -1.55 -6.26
N ALA A 46 -7.05 -1.30 -4.95
CA ALA A 46 -8.01 -1.99 -4.07
C ALA A 46 -8.78 -0.98 -3.21
N GLN A 47 -10.05 -1.28 -2.94
CA GLN A 47 -10.85 -0.46 -2.02
C GLN A 47 -10.40 -0.69 -0.58
N GLN A 48 -10.31 0.40 0.19
CA GLN A 48 -10.02 0.37 1.61
C GLN A 48 -11.06 -0.51 2.32
N GLY A 49 -10.57 -1.36 3.22
CA GLY A 49 -11.41 -2.33 3.90
C GLY A 49 -11.57 -3.65 3.15
N THR A 50 -11.20 -3.73 1.87
CA THR A 50 -11.09 -5.00 1.15
C THR A 50 -9.73 -5.63 1.43
N PRO A 51 -9.67 -6.86 1.96
CA PRO A 51 -8.40 -7.57 2.14
C PRO A 51 -7.73 -7.83 0.79
N VAL A 52 -6.46 -7.46 0.67
CA VAL A 52 -5.64 -7.81 -0.50
C VAL A 52 -4.97 -9.14 -0.23
N ARG A 53 -5.14 -10.12 -1.13
CA ARG A 53 -4.58 -11.46 -0.98
C ARG A 53 -3.71 -11.82 -2.16
N ASN A 54 -2.55 -12.40 -1.90
CA ASN A 54 -1.73 -13.02 -2.94
C ASN A 54 -1.14 -14.35 -2.45
N ARG A 55 -0.94 -15.27 -3.40
CA ARG A 55 -0.19 -16.51 -3.19
C ARG A 55 1.13 -16.40 -3.92
N PHE A 56 2.22 -16.37 -3.17
CA PHE A 56 3.56 -16.47 -3.71
C PHE A 56 3.97 -17.94 -3.80
N THR A 57 4.50 -18.35 -4.95
CA THR A 57 5.12 -19.67 -5.12
C THR A 57 6.62 -19.54 -4.97
N PHE A 58 7.23 -20.51 -4.30
CA PHE A 58 8.68 -20.64 -4.23
C PHE A 58 9.09 -22.08 -4.47
N LYS A 59 10.37 -22.24 -4.82
CA LYS A 59 11.00 -23.54 -5.05
C LYS A 59 12.28 -23.64 -4.25
N ASN A 60 12.54 -24.82 -3.69
CA ASN A 60 13.87 -25.15 -3.20
C ASN A 60 14.78 -25.50 -4.39
N ILE A 61 15.66 -24.59 -4.77
CA ILE A 61 16.65 -24.80 -5.85
C ILE A 61 18.01 -25.24 -5.30
N GLY A 62 18.08 -25.58 -4.01
CA GLY A 62 19.27 -26.08 -3.34
C GLY A 62 19.47 -27.58 -3.51
N THR A 63 20.45 -28.11 -2.78
CA THR A 63 20.79 -29.53 -2.73
C THR A 63 20.40 -30.21 -1.42
N GLY A 64 20.02 -29.42 -0.40
CA GLY A 64 19.48 -29.92 0.87
C GLY A 64 18.06 -29.44 1.14
N ASP A 65 17.40 -30.04 2.12
CA ASP A 65 16.02 -29.72 2.50
C ASP A 65 15.89 -28.27 2.99
N LEU A 66 14.91 -27.55 2.46
CA LEU A 66 14.58 -26.18 2.84
C LEU A 66 13.55 -26.18 3.96
N VAL A 67 13.87 -25.51 5.07
CA VAL A 67 12.99 -25.31 6.22
C VAL A 67 12.72 -23.82 6.37
N ILE A 68 11.45 -23.44 6.37
CA ILE A 68 11.01 -22.07 6.64
C ILE A 68 10.73 -21.94 8.13
N PHE A 69 11.43 -21.02 8.80
CA PHE A 69 11.31 -20.79 10.24
C PHE A 69 10.17 -19.81 10.55
N SER A 70 10.05 -18.74 9.76
CA SER A 70 8.96 -17.78 9.91
C SER A 70 8.75 -16.93 8.66
N ALA A 71 7.53 -16.41 8.50
CA ALA A 71 7.21 -15.36 7.55
C ALA A 71 6.47 -14.25 8.30
N LYS A 72 7.01 -13.02 8.30
CA LYS A 72 6.47 -11.90 9.09
C LYS A 72 6.45 -10.61 8.28
N GLY A 73 5.31 -9.93 8.29
CA GLY A 73 5.19 -8.57 7.75
C GLY A 73 5.88 -7.54 8.64
N SER A 74 6.25 -6.39 8.06
CA SER A 74 6.81 -5.25 8.81
C SER A 74 5.79 -4.53 9.72
N CYS A 75 4.49 -4.72 9.47
CA CYS A 75 3.37 -4.24 10.29
C CYS A 75 2.44 -5.40 10.68
N GLY A 76 1.66 -5.22 11.75
CA GLY A 76 0.54 -6.11 12.08
C GLY A 76 -0.62 -6.11 11.08
N CYS A 77 -0.53 -5.29 10.03
CA CYS A 77 -1.53 -5.19 8.96
C CYS A 77 -1.33 -6.23 7.84
N THR A 78 -0.24 -6.99 7.86
CA THR A 78 0.08 -8.00 6.85
C THR A 78 0.29 -9.35 7.52
N ALA A 79 -0.62 -10.29 7.29
CA ALA A 79 -0.52 -11.66 7.74
C ALA A 79 0.11 -12.54 6.64
N ALA A 80 0.92 -13.52 7.04
CA ALA A 80 1.60 -14.42 6.13
C ALA A 80 1.52 -15.87 6.64
N ALA A 81 1.21 -16.81 5.76
CA ALA A 81 1.11 -18.23 6.07
C ALA A 81 1.84 -19.06 5.00
N VAL A 82 2.86 -19.80 5.43
CA VAL A 82 3.69 -20.68 4.58
C VAL A 82 3.09 -22.09 4.57
N SER A 83 3.15 -22.80 3.43
CA SER A 83 2.84 -24.23 3.39
C SER A 83 3.80 -25.04 4.28
N THR A 84 3.35 -26.20 4.75
CA THR A 84 4.13 -27.05 5.65
C THR A 84 5.30 -27.70 4.91
N GLY A 85 6.52 -27.49 5.41
CA GLY A 85 7.74 -28.19 4.96
C GLY A 85 8.15 -29.34 5.90
N PRO A 86 9.37 -29.87 5.77
CA PRO A 86 10.48 -29.40 4.91
C PRO A 86 10.22 -29.60 3.40
N PHE A 87 10.83 -28.75 2.56
CA PHE A 87 10.75 -28.84 1.10
C PHE A 87 12.04 -29.43 0.53
N LYS A 88 11.96 -30.57 -0.13
CA LYS A 88 13.10 -31.26 -0.75
C LYS A 88 13.68 -30.45 -1.93
N PRO A 89 14.91 -30.75 -2.38
CA PRO A 89 15.44 -30.19 -3.62
C PRO A 89 14.47 -30.34 -4.79
N GLY A 90 14.14 -29.24 -5.45
CA GLY A 90 13.19 -29.16 -6.56
C GLY A 90 11.71 -29.07 -6.16
N GLU A 91 11.38 -29.21 -4.86
CA GLU A 91 10.02 -29.11 -4.36
C GLU A 91 9.55 -27.65 -4.29
N GLU A 92 8.26 -27.45 -4.54
CA GLU A 92 7.61 -26.15 -4.53
C GLU A 92 6.76 -25.99 -3.27
N GLY A 93 6.77 -24.78 -2.72
CA GLY A 93 5.96 -24.36 -1.60
C GLY A 93 5.19 -23.08 -1.93
N THR A 94 4.24 -22.73 -1.06
CA THR A 94 3.43 -21.53 -1.21
C THR A 94 3.45 -20.68 0.04
N LEU A 95 3.36 -19.36 -0.14
CA LEU A 95 3.25 -18.36 0.90
C LEU A 95 2.04 -17.48 0.60
N ASN A 96 0.97 -17.68 1.38
CA ASN A 96 -0.23 -16.85 1.29
C ASN A 96 -0.04 -15.59 2.13
N VAL A 97 -0.22 -14.44 1.52
CA VAL A 97 -0.14 -13.14 2.19
C VAL A 97 -1.51 -12.47 2.11
N GLU A 98 -1.97 -11.96 3.25
CA GLU A 98 -3.18 -11.15 3.36
C GLU A 98 -2.83 -9.81 3.99
N PHE A 99 -3.16 -8.73 3.29
CA PHE A 99 -2.99 -7.36 3.75
C PHE A 99 -4.36 -6.75 4.09
N ASP A 100 -4.49 -6.32 5.34
CA ASP A 100 -5.62 -5.56 5.84
C ASP A 100 -5.48 -4.08 5.45
N SER A 101 -6.27 -3.69 4.47
CA SER A 101 -6.26 -2.33 3.92
C SER A 101 -7.03 -1.33 4.78
N ARG A 102 -7.68 -1.72 5.89
CA ARG A 102 -8.44 -0.80 6.74
C ARG A 102 -7.56 0.32 7.29
N GLY A 103 -8.05 1.55 7.17
CA GLY A 103 -7.31 2.75 7.58
C GLY A 103 -6.03 3.01 6.77
N LYS A 104 -5.91 2.46 5.55
CA LYS A 104 -4.83 2.71 4.60
C LYS A 104 -5.40 3.41 3.37
N PHE A 105 -4.60 4.26 2.72
CA PHE A 105 -4.98 5.00 1.52
C PHE A 105 -3.73 5.38 0.72
N GLY A 106 -3.92 5.69 -0.56
CA GLY A 106 -2.83 6.06 -1.48
C GLY A 106 -1.93 4.88 -1.84
N ARG A 107 -0.71 5.18 -2.30
CA ARG A 107 0.28 4.15 -2.65
C ARG A 107 0.77 3.43 -1.40
N VAL A 108 0.73 2.11 -1.42
CA VAL A 108 1.23 1.26 -0.35
C VAL A 108 2.25 0.27 -0.88
N TYR A 109 3.24 0.00 -0.04
CA TYR A 109 4.23 -1.07 -0.20
C TYR A 109 4.28 -1.83 1.12
N LYS A 110 4.13 -3.16 1.07
CA LYS A 110 4.07 -4.04 2.23
C LYS A 110 4.97 -5.24 2.01
N ASP A 111 6.07 -5.28 2.74
CA ASP A 111 7.04 -6.37 2.70
C ASP A 111 6.72 -7.46 3.73
N VAL A 112 7.08 -8.70 3.38
CA VAL A 112 7.11 -9.85 4.27
C VAL A 112 8.51 -10.47 4.21
N ARG A 113 9.14 -10.55 5.38
CA ARG A 113 10.43 -11.21 5.58
C ARG A 113 10.21 -12.71 5.82
N VAL A 114 10.92 -13.54 5.06
CA VAL A 114 10.86 -15.01 5.15
C VAL A 114 12.21 -15.52 5.63
N ASP A 115 12.26 -15.96 6.89
CA ASP A 115 13.46 -16.54 7.50
C ASP A 115 13.46 -18.06 7.28
N SER A 116 14.60 -18.59 6.81
CA SER A 116 14.80 -20.02 6.53
C SER A 116 16.23 -20.46 6.84
N ASN A 117 16.51 -21.74 6.62
CA ASN A 117 17.87 -22.30 6.67
C ASN A 117 18.71 -22.01 5.40
N ASP A 118 18.21 -21.22 4.44
CA ASP A 118 19.00 -20.74 3.29
C ASP A 118 20.17 -19.86 3.79
N PRO A 119 21.42 -20.07 3.36
CA PRO A 119 22.56 -19.22 3.75
C PRO A 119 22.40 -17.73 3.39
N SER A 120 21.52 -17.40 2.44
CA SER A 120 21.16 -16.03 2.05
C SER A 120 19.93 -15.50 2.78
N SER A 121 19.40 -16.23 3.76
CA SER A 121 18.26 -15.82 4.58
C SER A 121 18.52 -14.45 5.26
N PRO A 122 17.51 -13.56 5.31
CA PRO A 122 16.13 -13.76 4.89
C PRO A 122 15.88 -13.55 3.38
N ALA A 123 14.81 -14.15 2.86
CA ALA A 123 14.20 -13.68 1.62
C ALA A 123 13.14 -12.60 1.92
N THR A 124 12.85 -11.75 0.95
CA THR A 124 11.80 -10.71 1.06
C THR A 124 10.84 -10.82 -0.11
N ILE A 125 9.55 -10.74 0.18
CA ILE A 125 8.49 -10.55 -0.82
C ILE A 125 7.70 -9.28 -0.51
N ALA A 126 6.94 -8.74 -1.47
CA ALA A 126 6.14 -7.55 -1.25
C ALA A 126 4.80 -7.55 -1.99
N LEU A 127 3.81 -6.89 -1.37
CA LEU A 127 2.60 -6.41 -2.03
C LEU A 127 2.75 -4.91 -2.29
N GLU A 128 2.44 -4.47 -3.50
CA GLU A 128 2.42 -3.05 -3.85
C GLU A 128 1.16 -2.68 -4.62
N GLY A 129 0.71 -1.44 -4.47
CA GLY A 129 -0.45 -0.94 -5.20
C GLY A 129 -1.03 0.32 -4.58
N MET A 130 -2.26 0.64 -4.96
CA MET A 130 -3.00 1.82 -4.51
C MET A 130 -4.22 1.39 -3.70
N ILE A 131 -4.38 1.94 -2.50
CA ILE A 131 -5.60 1.79 -1.71
C ILE A 131 -6.49 3.02 -1.93
N MET A 132 -7.66 2.77 -2.51
CA MET A 132 -8.71 3.76 -2.71
C MET A 132 -9.53 3.85 -1.44
N GLU A 133 -9.93 5.05 -1.00
CA GLU A 133 -10.91 5.15 0.09
C GLU A 133 -12.23 4.47 -0.28
N PRO A 134 -13.11 4.16 0.71
CA PRO A 134 -14.41 3.52 0.47
C PRO A 134 -15.38 4.33 -0.41
N ALA A 135 -14.95 5.48 -0.93
CA ALA A 135 -15.53 6.24 -2.02
C ALA A 135 -14.36 6.64 -2.96
N HIS A 136 -14.47 6.61 -4.28
CA HIS A 136 -15.37 7.51 -4.96
C HIS A 136 -16.29 6.74 -5.92
N PRO A 137 -17.62 6.73 -5.70
CA PRO A 137 -18.56 6.38 -6.74
C PRO A 137 -18.35 7.27 -7.98
N ALA A 138 -18.79 6.82 -9.16
CA ALA A 138 -18.90 7.72 -10.31
C ALA A 138 -19.70 8.96 -9.87
N MET A 139 -19.18 10.16 -10.15
CA MET A 139 -19.87 11.40 -9.79
C MET A 139 -21.31 11.34 -10.31
N ALA A 140 -22.29 11.57 -9.43
CA ALA A 140 -23.65 11.70 -9.89
C ALA A 140 -23.75 12.94 -10.80
N PRO A 141 -24.64 12.95 -11.81
CA PRO A 141 -24.82 14.12 -12.66
C PRO A 141 -25.08 15.38 -11.83
N GLY A 142 -24.17 16.36 -11.92
CA GLY A 142 -24.29 17.64 -11.21
C GLY A 142 -23.53 17.74 -9.88
N GLU A 143 -22.87 16.67 -9.41
CA GLU A 143 -21.95 16.78 -8.27
C GLU A 143 -20.62 17.42 -8.69
N VAL A 144 -20.07 18.25 -7.81
CA VAL A 144 -18.74 18.86 -7.95
C VAL A 144 -17.81 18.23 -6.93
N LEU A 145 -16.57 17.93 -7.34
CA LEU A 145 -15.55 17.26 -6.51
C LEU A 145 -15.26 17.94 -5.16
N PHE A 146 -15.71 19.18 -4.99
CA PHE A 146 -15.28 20.08 -3.92
C PHE A 146 -16.24 20.17 -2.74
N ASN A 147 -17.27 19.32 -2.70
CA ASN A 147 -18.28 19.32 -1.63
C ASN A 147 -18.28 18.00 -0.83
N GLY A 148 -18.96 18.00 0.32
CA GLY A 148 -19.12 16.82 1.16
C GLY A 148 -17.79 16.15 1.53
N SER A 149 -17.80 14.82 1.62
CA SER A 149 -16.59 14.02 1.87
C SER A 149 -15.56 14.12 0.74
N CYS A 150 -15.99 14.40 -0.50
CA CYS A 150 -15.09 14.57 -1.64
C CYS A 150 -14.16 15.78 -1.46
N ALA A 151 -14.65 16.82 -0.77
CA ALA A 151 -13.88 18.01 -0.45
C ALA A 151 -12.61 17.71 0.35
N GLU A 152 -12.60 16.68 1.20
CA GLU A 152 -11.47 16.38 2.09
C GLU A 152 -10.16 16.12 1.34
N CYS A 153 -10.25 15.55 0.15
CA CYS A 153 -9.11 15.30 -0.72
C CYS A 153 -9.03 16.27 -1.91
N HIS A 154 -10.16 16.75 -2.44
CA HIS A 154 -10.18 17.58 -3.65
C HIS A 154 -10.21 19.08 -3.39
N ALA A 155 -10.47 19.53 -2.16
CA ALA A 155 -10.63 20.93 -1.79
C ALA A 155 -9.83 21.35 -0.56
N LEU A 156 -9.97 20.64 0.57
CA LEU A 156 -9.32 20.99 1.83
C LEU A 156 -7.79 21.05 1.74
N PRO A 157 -7.08 20.19 0.97
CA PRO A 157 -5.64 20.29 0.85
C PRO A 157 -5.17 21.61 0.23
N ALA A 158 -6.04 22.34 -0.47
CA ALA A 158 -5.76 23.67 -1.01
C ALA A 158 -5.90 24.81 0.01
N GLU A 159 -6.52 24.56 1.17
CA GLU A 159 -6.80 25.59 2.16
C GLU A 159 -5.50 26.24 2.66
N GLY A 160 -5.48 27.58 2.68
CA GLY A 160 -4.31 28.37 3.10
C GLY A 160 -3.10 28.34 2.15
N LYS A 161 -3.07 27.47 1.13
CA LYS A 161 -1.92 27.33 0.22
C LYS A 161 -1.95 28.31 -0.94
N SER A 162 -0.78 28.58 -1.52
CA SER A 162 -0.61 29.46 -2.69
C SER A 162 0.49 28.96 -3.63
N GLY A 163 0.50 29.45 -4.88
CA GLY A 163 1.56 29.17 -5.85
C GLY A 163 1.85 27.67 -6.06
N LYS A 164 3.11 27.28 -5.85
CA LYS A 164 3.59 25.89 -5.99
C LYS A 164 2.92 24.94 -5.01
N GLU A 165 2.81 25.30 -3.73
CA GLU A 165 2.22 24.45 -2.70
C GLU A 165 0.74 24.17 -2.99
N LEU A 166 0.03 25.16 -3.54
CA LEU A 166 -1.34 25.00 -4.00
C LEU A 166 -1.42 24.05 -5.21
N TYR A 167 -0.52 24.20 -6.18
CA TYR A 167 -0.44 23.32 -7.34
C TYR A 167 -0.18 21.87 -6.92
N GLU A 168 0.79 21.63 -6.05
CA GLU A 168 1.14 20.31 -5.56
C GLU A 168 -0.01 19.67 -4.78
N ALA A 169 -0.78 20.47 -4.04
CA ALA A 169 -1.86 19.97 -3.20
C ALA A 169 -3.05 19.41 -3.98
N VAL A 170 -3.46 20.04 -5.09
CA VAL A 170 -4.72 19.67 -5.78
C VAL A 170 -4.65 19.62 -7.31
N CYS A 171 -3.63 20.24 -7.93
CA CYS A 171 -3.50 20.27 -9.39
C CYS A 171 -2.60 19.14 -9.91
N SER A 172 -1.52 18.83 -9.18
CA SER A 172 -0.53 17.81 -9.55
C SER A 172 -1.15 16.42 -9.71
N MET A 173 -2.26 16.14 -9.01
CA MET A 173 -2.94 14.85 -9.11
C MET A 173 -3.38 14.52 -10.55
N CYS A 174 -3.64 15.54 -11.37
CA CYS A 174 -3.95 15.41 -12.79
C CYS A 174 -2.93 16.08 -13.73
N HIS A 175 -2.08 16.98 -13.23
CA HIS A 175 -1.09 17.74 -14.00
C HIS A 175 0.35 17.45 -13.56
N ASP A 176 0.66 16.24 -13.12
CA ASP A 176 2.04 15.89 -12.75
C ASP A 176 2.89 15.73 -14.02
N PRO A 177 3.87 16.62 -14.28
CA PRO A 177 4.70 16.53 -15.48
C PRO A 177 5.62 15.30 -15.47
N SER A 178 5.82 14.67 -14.31
CA SER A 178 6.60 13.44 -14.19
C SER A 178 5.81 12.18 -14.54
N ASP A 179 4.49 12.28 -14.68
CA ASP A 179 3.60 11.15 -14.94
C ASP A 179 3.06 11.21 -16.38
N ALA A 180 3.56 10.32 -17.23
CA ALA A 180 3.19 10.29 -18.65
C ALA A 180 1.70 9.98 -18.90
N HIS A 181 0.96 9.46 -17.92
CA HIS A 181 -0.47 9.17 -18.00
C HIS A 181 -1.34 10.36 -17.61
N LYS A 182 -0.75 11.39 -17.01
CA LYS A 182 -1.41 12.63 -16.58
C LYS A 182 -1.18 13.79 -17.56
N LYS A 183 -0.91 13.47 -18.83
CA LYS A 183 -0.74 14.46 -19.90
C LYS A 183 -2.04 15.17 -20.20
N THR A 184 -2.14 16.39 -19.70
CA THR A 184 -3.27 17.29 -19.91
C THR A 184 -3.23 17.92 -21.30
N ALA A 185 -4.31 18.60 -21.68
CA ALA A 185 -4.31 19.40 -22.91
C ALA A 185 -3.17 20.43 -22.91
N ALA A 186 -2.79 20.97 -21.73
CA ALA A 186 -1.66 21.87 -21.58
C ALA A 186 -0.30 21.18 -21.78
N ASP A 187 -0.17 19.89 -21.47
CA ASP A 187 1.05 19.12 -21.77
C ASP A 187 1.17 18.76 -23.25
N ARG A 188 0.03 18.62 -23.94
CA ARG A 188 -0.04 18.38 -25.40
C ARG A 188 0.14 19.66 -26.23
N MET A 189 -0.34 20.80 -25.74
CA MET A 189 -0.20 22.11 -26.39
C MET A 189 1.05 22.88 -25.93
N GLY A 190 1.65 22.51 -24.79
CA GLY A 190 2.71 23.25 -24.12
C GLY A 190 2.15 24.44 -23.33
N LEU A 191 2.32 24.41 -22.00
CA LEU A 191 1.91 25.51 -21.10
C LEU A 191 2.43 26.89 -21.56
N ALA A 192 3.59 26.92 -22.23
CA ALA A 192 4.20 28.11 -22.82
C ALA A 192 3.30 28.80 -23.88
N LEU A 193 2.45 28.05 -24.60
CA LEU A 193 1.58 28.58 -25.65
C LEU A 193 0.21 29.07 -25.14
N VAL A 194 -0.11 28.81 -23.87
CA VAL A 194 -1.41 29.18 -23.29
C VAL A 194 -1.33 30.59 -22.70
N PRO A 195 -2.13 31.57 -23.16
CA PRO A 195 -2.12 32.92 -22.58
C PRO A 195 -2.69 32.92 -21.16
N SER A 196 -2.26 33.86 -20.33
CA SER A 196 -2.66 33.96 -18.92
C SER A 196 -4.16 34.16 -18.71
N SER A 197 -4.82 34.83 -19.65
CA SER A 197 -6.28 34.97 -19.67
C SER A 197 -6.99 33.63 -19.87
N ALA A 198 -6.45 32.75 -20.74
CA ALA A 198 -6.97 31.40 -20.93
C ALA A 198 -6.70 30.51 -19.71
N LEU A 199 -5.50 30.58 -19.11
CA LEU A 199 -5.20 29.85 -17.86
C LEU A 199 -6.18 30.22 -16.75
N LYS A 200 -6.48 31.52 -16.60
CA LYS A 200 -7.47 31.99 -15.64
C LYS A 200 -8.85 31.40 -15.92
N GLY A 201 -9.26 31.38 -17.19
CA GLY A 201 -10.52 30.76 -17.63
C GLY A 201 -10.56 29.28 -17.26
N PHE A 202 -9.57 28.49 -17.68
CA PHE A 202 -9.53 27.05 -17.42
C PHE A 202 -9.52 26.71 -15.92
N ILE A 203 -8.72 27.41 -15.12
CA ILE A 203 -8.67 27.17 -13.67
C ILE A 203 -9.98 27.61 -13.00
N SER A 204 -10.50 28.79 -13.35
CA SER A 204 -11.67 29.35 -12.67
C SER A 204 -12.94 28.61 -13.08
N ASP A 205 -13.11 28.38 -14.38
CA ASP A 205 -14.35 27.92 -15.01
C ASP A 205 -14.33 26.43 -15.38
N GLY A 206 -13.17 25.79 -15.32
CA GLY A 206 -12.99 24.44 -15.82
C GLY A 206 -12.92 24.42 -17.34
N LEU A 207 -12.97 23.21 -17.90
CA LEU A 207 -13.02 23.02 -19.34
C LEU A 207 -14.26 22.18 -19.70
N PRO A 208 -15.32 22.81 -20.24
CA PRO A 208 -16.55 22.12 -20.61
C PRO A 208 -16.30 20.92 -21.54
N GLY A 209 -17.04 19.83 -21.31
CA GLY A 209 -16.88 18.57 -22.06
C GLY A 209 -15.67 17.73 -21.65
N THR A 210 -14.98 18.11 -20.56
CA THR A 210 -13.86 17.35 -19.99
C THR A 210 -14.06 17.14 -18.49
N SER A 211 -13.19 16.33 -17.88
CA SER A 211 -13.18 16.10 -16.44
C SER A 211 -12.52 17.23 -15.63
N MET A 212 -12.11 18.35 -16.24
CA MET A 212 -11.50 19.47 -15.52
C MET A 212 -12.58 20.40 -14.94
N PRO A 213 -12.81 20.39 -13.62
CA PRO A 213 -13.85 21.22 -12.99
C PRO A 213 -13.41 22.68 -12.86
N GLY A 214 -14.37 23.58 -12.62
CA GLY A 214 -14.09 24.97 -12.27
C GLY A 214 -13.76 25.13 -10.79
N PHE A 215 -12.56 25.64 -10.49
CA PHE A 215 -12.09 25.79 -9.10
C PHE A 215 -12.52 27.12 -8.44
N ALA A 216 -13.18 28.02 -9.17
CA ALA A 216 -13.73 29.24 -8.58
C ALA A 216 -15.02 28.94 -7.81
N ALA A 217 -15.24 29.69 -6.72
CA ALA A 217 -16.44 29.59 -5.88
C ALA A 217 -17.78 29.64 -6.63
N LYS A 218 -17.85 30.39 -7.76
CA LYS A 218 -19.07 30.46 -8.59
C LYS A 218 -19.47 29.13 -9.25
N HIS A 219 -18.56 28.17 -9.32
CA HIS A 219 -18.77 26.81 -9.83
C HIS A 219 -18.72 25.77 -8.70
N GLY A 220 -18.85 26.21 -7.44
CA GLY A 220 -18.70 25.35 -6.27
C GLY A 220 -17.24 24.98 -5.96
N GLY A 221 -16.27 25.62 -6.62
CA GLY A 221 -14.85 25.36 -6.41
C GLY A 221 -14.26 26.00 -5.15
N PRO A 222 -13.16 25.45 -4.61
CA PRO A 222 -12.67 25.79 -3.28
C PRO A 222 -11.72 26.99 -3.28
N LEU A 223 -11.29 27.47 -4.44
CA LEU A 223 -10.22 28.46 -4.53
C LEU A 223 -10.74 29.88 -4.48
N THR A 224 -10.11 30.69 -3.63
CA THR A 224 -10.31 32.13 -3.60
C THR A 224 -9.70 32.80 -4.84
N LYS A 225 -10.16 34.03 -5.15
CA LYS A 225 -9.57 34.86 -6.22
C LYS A 225 -8.06 35.06 -6.03
N LYS A 226 -7.59 35.18 -4.78
CA LYS A 226 -6.16 35.33 -4.45
C LYS A 226 -5.37 34.06 -4.75
N GLN A 227 -5.90 32.90 -4.37
CA GLN A 227 -5.28 31.61 -4.66
C GLN A 227 -5.18 31.35 -6.15
N ILE A 228 -6.25 31.57 -6.91
CA ILE A 228 -6.24 31.46 -8.38
C ILE A 228 -5.17 32.37 -9.00
N LYS A 229 -5.08 33.63 -8.54
CA LYS A 229 -4.04 34.56 -9.01
C LYS A 229 -2.63 34.04 -8.71
N SER A 230 -2.40 33.53 -7.49
CA SER A 230 -1.11 32.97 -7.09
C SER A 230 -0.70 31.74 -7.92
N LEU A 231 -1.68 30.89 -8.24
CA LEU A 231 -1.49 29.69 -9.04
C LEU A 231 -1.11 30.05 -10.47
N ILE A 232 -1.79 31.03 -11.08
CA ILE A 232 -1.46 31.53 -12.42
C ILE A 232 -0.01 32.06 -12.44
N HIS A 233 0.37 32.87 -11.44
CA HIS A 233 1.74 33.40 -11.35
C HIS A 233 2.79 32.28 -11.26
N TYR A 234 2.51 31.22 -10.49
CA TYR A 234 3.39 30.05 -10.44
C TYR A 234 3.47 29.36 -11.81
N LEU A 235 2.34 29.07 -12.46
CA LEU A 235 2.33 28.44 -13.78
C LEU A 235 3.03 29.27 -14.85
N GLU A 236 2.95 30.60 -14.77
CA GLU A 236 3.70 31.50 -15.64
C GLU A 236 5.21 31.39 -15.43
N SER A 237 5.66 31.29 -14.18
CA SER A 237 7.10 31.11 -13.87
C SER A 237 7.67 29.82 -14.48
N LEU A 238 6.83 28.78 -14.64
CA LEU A 238 7.22 27.52 -15.28
C LEU A 238 7.41 27.66 -16.80
N LYS A 239 6.77 28.64 -17.45
CA LYS A 239 6.94 28.89 -18.89
C LYS A 239 8.33 29.44 -19.23
N THR A 240 8.96 30.08 -18.26
CA THR A 240 10.26 30.76 -18.41
C THR A 240 11.44 29.96 -17.86
N ALA A 241 11.17 28.89 -17.10
CA ALA A 241 12.19 27.98 -16.61
C ALA A 241 12.66 27.10 -17.78
N LYS A 242 13.89 27.35 -18.26
CA LYS A 242 14.59 26.51 -19.25
C LYS A 242 15.14 25.25 -18.61
#